data_AF-A0AAD2ABV2-F1
#
_entry.id   AF-A0AAD2ABV2-F1
#
_cell.length_a   1.000
_cell.length_b   1.000
_cell.length_c   1.000
_cell.angle_alpha   90.00
_cell.angle_beta   90.00
_cell.angle_gamma   90.00
#
_symmetry.space_group_name_H-M   'P 1'
#
loop_
_entity.id
_entity.type
_entity.pdbx_description
1 polymer ?
#
loop_
_entity_poly.entity_id
_entity_poly.type
_entity_poly.pdbx_seq_one_letter_code
_entity_poly.pdbx_strand_id
1 'polypeptide(L)'
;MSKSVGNFFTIRPVLEFYHPLALRLFLTGTHYRSPIKYSEIQLESASDRIFYIYQHDEASRKDSIPSGTALCIDKFNDEFLTSMSDDFHTPVTLAAMSEPLKTINDLLHTRKGKKQELRILHRCFATAAGLCTKARKVDRRSSATED
;
A
#
# COMPACT_ATOMS: atom_id res chain seq x y z
N MET A 1 -16.26 3.43 18.35
CA MET A 1 -17.54 3.62 17.64
C MET A 1 -18.61 2.83 18.34
N SER A 2 -19.81 3.39 18.54
CA SER A 2 -20.91 2.71 19.24
C SER A 2 -22.23 2.96 18.52
N LYS A 3 -23.03 1.89 18.36
CA LYS A 3 -24.37 1.97 17.78
C LYS A 3 -25.32 2.84 18.61
N SER A 4 -25.20 2.81 19.94
CA SER A 4 -26.06 3.59 20.84
C SER A 4 -25.81 5.10 20.79
N VAL A 5 -24.64 5.52 20.33
CA VAL A 5 -24.23 6.94 20.21
C VAL A 5 -24.44 7.46 18.77
N GLY A 6 -24.99 6.64 17.87
CA GLY A 6 -25.11 6.97 16.44
C GLY A 6 -23.80 7.01 15.66
N ASN A 7 -22.65 7.11 16.33
CA ASN A 7 -21.32 7.12 15.72
C ASN A 7 -20.84 5.70 15.38
N PHE A 8 -21.41 5.15 14.31
CA PHE A 8 -20.97 3.93 13.63
C PHE A 8 -21.08 4.10 12.11
N PHE A 9 -20.11 3.56 11.37
CA PHE A 9 -20.14 3.50 9.92
C PHE A 9 -20.17 2.03 9.49
N THR A 10 -20.89 1.74 8.40
CA THR A 10 -20.86 0.40 7.80
C THR A 10 -19.79 0.37 6.71
N ILE A 11 -19.26 -0.82 6.42
CA ILE A 11 -18.18 -0.98 5.43
C ILE A 11 -18.69 -0.72 3.99
N ARG A 12 -19.97 -1.01 3.70
CA ARG A 12 -20.52 -0.96 2.33
C ARG A 12 -20.40 0.43 1.67
N PRO A 13 -20.84 1.55 2.28
CA PRO A 13 -20.68 2.88 1.68
C PRO A 13 -19.21 3.28 1.52
N VAL A 14 -18.33 2.87 2.43
CA VAL A 14 -16.89 3.17 2.33
C VAL A 14 -16.27 2.50 1.09
N LEU A 15 -16.72 1.28 0.74
CA LEU A 15 -16.26 0.55 -0.44
C LEU A 15 -16.83 1.06 -1.77
N GLU A 16 -17.88 1.88 -1.76
CA GLU A 16 -18.38 2.58 -2.96
C GLU A 16 -17.43 3.71 -3.37
N PHE A 17 -16.69 4.28 -2.40
CA PHE A 17 -15.78 5.41 -2.62
C PHE A 17 -14.30 5.01 -2.66
N TYR A 18 -13.88 4.02 -1.87
CA TYR A 18 -12.48 3.63 -1.73
C TYR A 18 -12.29 2.15 -2.06
N HIS A 19 -11.16 1.83 -2.70
CA HIS A 19 -10.83 0.44 -3.00
C HIS A 19 -10.68 -0.38 -1.70
N PRO A 20 -11.15 -1.66 -1.62
CA PRO A 20 -11.07 -2.47 -0.40
C PRO A 20 -9.66 -2.57 0.19
N LEU A 21 -8.64 -2.46 -0.66
CA LEU A 21 -7.24 -2.52 -0.28
C LEU A 21 -6.74 -1.23 0.40
N ALA A 22 -7.30 -0.06 0.06
CA ALA A 22 -7.02 1.19 0.76
C ALA A 22 -7.59 1.14 2.18
N LEU A 23 -8.81 0.61 2.35
CA LEU A 23 -9.41 0.37 3.66
C LEU A 23 -8.60 -0.65 4.47
N ARG A 24 -8.14 -1.75 3.86
CA ARG A 24 -7.25 -2.73 4.51
C ARG A 24 -5.94 -2.08 4.96
N LEU A 25 -5.29 -1.30 4.08
CA LEU A 25 -4.04 -0.61 4.40
C LEU A 25 -4.21 0.39 5.55
N PHE A 26 -5.28 1.18 5.53
CA PHE A 26 -5.65 2.10 6.60
C PHE A 26 -5.81 1.38 7.95
N LEU A 27 -6.57 0.27 7.99
CA LEU A 27 -6.76 -0.52 9.21
C LEU A 27 -5.45 -1.13 9.74
N THR A 28 -4.55 -1.56 8.85
CA THR A 28 -3.21 -2.10 9.23
C THR A 28 -2.15 -1.00 9.48
N GLY A 29 -2.44 0.25 9.17
CA GLY A 29 -1.52 1.39 9.33
C GLY A 29 -1.30 1.79 10.79
N THR A 30 -2.22 1.38 11.68
CA THR A 30 -2.07 1.50 13.14
C THR A 30 -1.84 0.14 13.77
N HIS A 31 -1.01 0.07 14.81
CA HIS A 31 -0.82 -1.14 15.60
C HIS A 31 -2.16 -1.67 16.14
N TYR A 32 -2.41 -2.98 16.08
CA TYR A 32 -3.74 -3.55 16.35
C TYR A 32 -4.24 -3.34 17.79
N ARG A 33 -3.33 -3.13 18.75
CA ARG A 33 -3.66 -2.77 20.15
C ARG A 33 -3.99 -1.28 20.36
N SER A 34 -3.73 -0.43 19.36
CA SER A 34 -3.90 1.02 19.47
C SER A 34 -5.30 1.47 19.05
N PRO A 35 -5.86 2.53 19.68
CA PRO A 35 -7.18 3.03 19.33
C PRO A 35 -7.17 3.72 17.96
N ILE A 36 -7.71 3.05 16.94
CA ILE A 36 -7.87 3.64 15.60
C ILE A 36 -9.01 4.68 15.60
N LYS A 37 -8.74 5.83 14.96
CA LYS A 37 -9.73 6.88 14.70
C LYS A 37 -10.02 6.91 13.19
N TYR A 38 -11.30 6.94 12.81
CA TYR A 38 -11.67 7.16 11.42
C TYR A 38 -11.32 8.59 11.02
N SER A 39 -10.61 8.75 9.90
CA SER A 39 -10.25 10.04 9.31
C SER A 39 -10.19 9.87 7.80
N GLU A 40 -10.96 10.67 7.07
CA GLU A 40 -10.99 10.61 5.60
C GLU A 40 -9.63 10.97 4.98
N ILE A 41 -8.90 11.90 5.59
CA ILE A 41 -7.54 12.30 5.19
C ILE A 41 -6.58 11.10 5.27
N GLN A 42 -6.68 10.28 6.31
CA GLN A 42 -5.85 9.08 6.46
C GLN A 42 -6.26 7.97 5.49
N LEU A 43 -7.56 7.86 5.18
CA LEU A 43 -8.07 6.90 4.22
C LEU A 43 -7.70 7.27 2.77
N GLU A 44 -7.71 8.57 2.44
CA GLU A 44 -7.23 9.09 1.15
C GLU A 44 -5.72 8.88 0.99
N SER A 45 -4.92 9.16 2.02
CA SER A 45 -3.49 8.85 2.02
C SER A 45 -3.19 7.36 1.82
N ALA A 46 -4.02 6.47 2.39
CA ALA A 46 -3.94 5.03 2.12
C ALA A 46 -4.37 4.66 0.68
N SER A 47 -5.34 5.39 0.11
CA SER A 47 -5.77 5.29 -1.30
C SER A 47 -4.62 5.63 -2.26
N ASP A 48 -3.98 6.79 -2.09
CA ASP A 48 -2.83 7.22 -2.89
C ASP A 48 -1.65 6.24 -2.75
N ARG A 49 -1.39 5.74 -1.55
CA ARG A 49 -0.30 4.79 -1.30
C ARG A 49 -0.53 3.44 -2.00
N ILE A 50 -1.77 2.94 -2.00
CA ILE A 50 -2.16 1.76 -2.79
C ILE A 50 -2.04 2.05 -4.30
N PHE A 51 -2.46 3.23 -4.77
CA PHE A 51 -2.33 3.59 -6.18
C PHE A 51 -0.85 3.63 -6.64
N TYR A 52 0.04 4.21 -5.83
CA TYR A 52 1.49 4.24 -6.06
C TYR A 52 2.08 2.81 -6.17
N ILE A 53 1.71 1.91 -5.25
CA ILE A 53 2.10 0.49 -5.30
C ILE A 53 1.65 -0.18 -6.61
N TYR A 54 0.38 0.03 -7.03
CA TYR A 54 -0.14 -0.55 -8.27
C TYR A 54 0.51 0.02 -9.54
N GLN A 55 0.87 1.30 -9.52
CA GLN A 55 1.62 1.93 -10.62
C GLN A 55 3.00 1.27 -10.78
N HIS A 56 3.66 0.92 -9.67
CA HIS A 56 4.93 0.21 -9.69
C HIS A 56 4.83 -1.28 -10.09
N ASP A 57 3.77 -2.00 -9.73
CA ASP A 57 3.53 -3.36 -10.23
C ASP A 57 3.31 -3.37 -11.75
N GLU A 58 2.41 -2.53 -12.29
CA GLU A 58 2.15 -2.49 -13.74
C GLU A 58 3.36 -1.98 -14.55
N ALA A 59 4.27 -1.20 -13.95
CA ALA A 59 5.58 -0.88 -14.52
C ALA A 59 6.57 -2.06 -14.44
N SER A 60 6.71 -2.69 -13.27
CA SER A 60 7.66 -3.80 -13.05
C SER A 60 7.27 -5.11 -13.74
N ARG A 61 6.02 -5.25 -14.19
CA ARG A 61 5.61 -6.33 -15.10
C ARG A 61 6.32 -6.28 -16.47
N LYS A 62 7.00 -5.17 -16.78
CA LYS A 62 7.82 -4.98 -17.99
C LYS A 62 9.32 -5.00 -17.69
N ASP A 63 9.72 -4.74 -16.44
CA ASP A 63 11.10 -4.62 -15.94
C ASP A 63 11.29 -5.19 -14.48
N SER A 64 12.24 -6.10 -14.23
CA SER A 64 12.70 -6.57 -12.89
C SER A 64 13.47 -5.49 -12.17
N ILE A 65 13.58 -5.69 -10.85
CA ILE A 65 14.83 -6.09 -10.16
C ILE A 65 16.16 -5.88 -10.96
N PRO A 66 16.72 -4.67 -10.98
CA PRO A 66 18.14 -4.48 -11.22
C PRO A 66 18.94 -5.15 -10.09
N SER A 67 20.14 -5.68 -10.37
CA SER A 67 20.94 -6.42 -9.37
C SER A 67 21.20 -5.68 -8.05
N GLY A 68 21.16 -4.34 -8.03
CA GLY A 68 21.29 -3.54 -6.81
C GLY A 68 20.06 -3.55 -5.89
N THR A 69 18.89 -3.99 -6.37
CA THR A 69 17.65 -4.02 -5.57
C THR A 69 17.49 -5.29 -4.73
N ALA A 70 18.21 -6.37 -5.03
CA ALA A 70 18.18 -7.60 -4.25
C ALA A 70 18.54 -7.33 -2.77
N LEU A 71 19.63 -6.57 -2.53
CA LEU A 71 20.06 -6.18 -1.18
C LEU A 71 19.02 -5.36 -0.41
N CYS A 72 18.22 -4.53 -1.10
CA CYS A 72 17.11 -3.80 -0.47
C CYS A 72 15.93 -4.70 -0.14
N ILE A 73 15.65 -5.70 -0.99
CA ILE A 73 14.60 -6.70 -0.76
C ILE A 73 14.97 -7.62 0.41
N ASP A 74 16.23 -8.05 0.51
CA ASP A 74 16.69 -8.91 1.60
C ASP A 74 16.66 -8.17 2.95
N LYS A 75 17.17 -6.93 3.00
CA LYS A 75 17.01 -6.06 4.19
C LYS A 75 15.55 -5.87 4.60
N PHE A 76 14.66 -5.62 3.62
CA PHE A 76 13.23 -5.49 3.89
C PHE A 76 12.63 -6.80 4.42
N ASN A 77 13.06 -7.97 3.93
CA ASN A 77 12.60 -9.26 4.44
C ASN A 77 13.06 -9.49 5.89
N ASP A 78 14.30 -9.13 6.24
CA ASP A 78 14.82 -9.23 7.61
C ASP A 78 14.08 -8.28 8.57
N GLU A 79 13.84 -7.02 8.14
CA GLU A 79 13.08 -6.04 8.91
C GLU A 79 11.60 -6.45 9.05
N PHE A 80 11.00 -7.01 8.00
CA PHE A 80 9.65 -7.59 8.02
C PHE A 80 9.56 -8.74 9.03
N LEU A 81 10.48 -9.70 8.99
CA LEU A 81 10.49 -10.84 9.92
C LEU A 81 10.68 -10.38 11.37
N THR A 82 11.58 -9.42 11.60
CA THR A 82 11.80 -8.85 12.94
C THR A 82 10.56 -8.11 13.45
N SER A 83 10.01 -7.20 12.64
CA SER A 83 8.83 -6.39 13.00
C SER A 83 7.56 -7.22 13.18
N MET A 84 7.39 -8.30 12.41
CA MET A 84 6.24 -9.20 12.54
C MET A 84 6.38 -10.15 13.73
N SER A 85 7.61 -10.47 14.15
CA SER A 85 7.87 -11.24 15.38
C SER A 85 7.66 -10.41 16.65
N ASP A 86 7.89 -9.09 16.57
CA ASP A 86 7.59 -8.13 17.64
C ASP A 86 6.11 -7.69 17.60
N ASP A 87 5.23 -8.53 18.18
CA ASP A 87 3.78 -8.25 18.35
C ASP A 87 3.06 -7.77 17.06
N PHE A 88 3.42 -8.31 15.89
CA PHE A 88 2.84 -7.91 14.60
C PHE A 88 2.91 -6.38 14.34
N HIS A 89 4.11 -5.80 14.42
CA HIS A 89 4.33 -4.37 14.23
C HIS A 89 4.18 -3.90 12.77
N THR A 90 2.94 -3.94 12.26
CA THR A 90 2.58 -3.55 10.89
C THR A 90 2.93 -2.10 10.53
N PRO A 91 2.90 -1.08 11.41
CA PRO A 91 3.21 0.30 10.99
C PRO A 91 4.67 0.48 10.53
N VAL A 92 5.64 -0.11 11.25
CA VAL A 92 7.07 -0.12 10.89
C VAL A 92 7.28 -0.91 9.61
N THR A 93 6.72 -2.12 9.55
CA THR A 93 6.73 -2.98 8.36
C THR A 93 6.24 -2.24 7.11
N LEU A 94 5.12 -1.52 7.23
CA LEU A 94 4.57 -0.70 6.13
C LEU A 94 5.45 0.51 5.82
N ALA A 95 6.12 1.13 6.80
CA ALA A 95 7.07 2.22 6.55
C ALA A 95 8.28 1.74 5.73
N ALA A 96 8.87 0.60 6.10
CA ALA A 96 10.01 -0.03 5.43
C ALA A 96 9.74 -0.32 3.93
N MET A 97 8.49 -0.66 3.55
CA MET A 97 8.11 -0.86 2.14
C MET A 97 8.34 0.36 1.24
N SER A 98 8.39 1.58 1.79
CA SER A 98 8.59 2.80 0.98
C SER A 98 9.98 2.88 0.34
N GLU A 99 11.02 2.38 1.01
CA GLU A 99 12.41 2.50 0.53
C GLU A 99 12.63 1.65 -0.75
N PRO A 100 12.31 0.33 -0.79
CA PRO A 100 12.39 -0.46 -2.02
C PRO A 100 11.57 0.11 -3.18
N LEU A 101 10.36 0.62 -2.91
CA LEU A 101 9.51 1.25 -3.94
C LEU A 101 10.17 2.50 -4.54
N LYS A 102 10.75 3.35 -3.68
CA LYS A 102 11.50 4.54 -4.13
C LYS A 102 12.73 4.14 -4.96
N THR A 103 13.51 3.15 -4.51
CA THR A 103 14.66 2.64 -5.27
C THR A 103 14.25 2.11 -6.65
N ILE A 104 13.13 1.39 -6.75
CA ILE A 104 12.56 0.92 -8.03
C ILE A 104 12.17 2.12 -8.91
N ASN A 105 11.49 3.12 -8.36
CA ASN A 105 11.10 4.34 -9.09
C ASN A 105 12.31 5.09 -9.64
N ASP A 106 13.32 5.33 -8.81
CA ASP A 106 14.54 6.02 -9.21
C ASP A 106 15.25 5.26 -10.34
N LEU A 107 15.35 3.93 -10.24
CA LEU A 107 15.94 3.07 -11.27
C LEU A 107 15.14 3.08 -12.59
N LEU A 108 13.81 3.15 -12.55
CA LEU A 108 12.97 3.30 -13.75
C LEU A 108 13.21 4.66 -14.44
N HIS A 109 13.37 5.74 -13.67
CA HIS A 109 13.61 7.07 -14.22
C HIS A 109 15.05 7.26 -14.74
N THR A 110 16.06 6.72 -14.06
CA THR A 110 17.47 6.77 -14.51
C THR A 110 17.70 5.90 -15.76
N ARG A 111 16.90 4.84 -16.00
CA ARG A 111 17.10 3.88 -17.10
C ARG A 111 16.45 4.23 -18.45
N LYS A 112 15.98 5.47 -18.67
CA LYS A 112 15.41 5.89 -19.98
C LYS A 112 16.32 5.66 -21.22
N GLY A 113 17.60 5.31 -21.04
CA GLY A 113 18.53 4.95 -22.12
C GLY A 113 18.84 3.46 -22.34
N LYS A 114 18.39 2.51 -21.49
CA LYS A 114 18.66 1.06 -21.67
C LYS A 114 17.41 0.21 -21.44
N LYS A 115 16.70 -0.05 -22.55
CA LYS A 115 15.42 -0.75 -22.66
C LYS A 115 15.60 -2.27 -22.75
N GLN A 116 15.96 -2.91 -21.64
CA GLN A 116 15.99 -4.37 -21.49
C GLN A 116 16.14 -4.72 -20.00
N GLU A 117 15.63 -5.82 -19.48
CA GLU A 117 14.69 -6.86 -19.96
C GLU A 117 14.54 -7.80 -18.77
N LEU A 118 13.48 -7.62 -17.99
CA LEU A 118 13.60 -7.94 -16.58
C LEU A 118 12.14 -8.25 -16.05
N ARG A 119 11.94 -9.14 -15.07
CA ARG A 119 10.68 -9.53 -14.37
C ARG A 119 10.83 -9.69 -12.83
N ILE A 120 9.68 -9.71 -12.13
CA ILE A 120 9.39 -10.21 -10.75
C ILE A 120 9.23 -9.13 -9.66
N LEU A 121 7.99 -8.93 -9.20
CA LEU A 121 7.65 -8.50 -7.83
C LEU A 121 6.32 -9.12 -7.35
N HIS A 122 6.12 -10.43 -7.54
CA HIS A 122 4.87 -11.11 -7.13
C HIS A 122 5.01 -11.92 -5.83
N ARG A 123 6.23 -12.26 -5.39
CA ARG A 123 6.43 -13.29 -4.36
C ARG A 123 6.42 -12.78 -2.91
N CYS A 124 7.03 -11.62 -2.62
CA CYS A 124 6.89 -11.00 -1.28
C CYS A 124 5.53 -10.33 -1.09
N PHE A 125 5.04 -9.58 -2.10
CA PHE A 125 3.83 -8.76 -1.99
C PHE A 125 2.54 -9.57 -1.78
N ALA A 126 2.37 -10.68 -2.51
CA ALA A 126 1.19 -11.53 -2.36
C ALA A 126 1.18 -12.27 -1.02
N THR A 127 2.33 -12.82 -0.60
CA THR A 127 2.45 -13.68 0.58
C THR A 127 2.35 -12.92 1.89
N ALA A 128 2.96 -11.73 1.98
CA ALA A 128 2.95 -10.92 3.21
C ALA A 128 1.60 -10.25 3.49
N ALA A 129 0.80 -9.99 2.44
CA ALA A 129 -0.26 -9.00 2.54
C ALA A 129 -1.67 -9.53 2.20
N GLY A 130 -1.79 -10.53 1.32
CA GLY A 130 -3.09 -11.00 0.82
C GLY A 130 -3.83 -9.99 -0.05
N LEU A 131 -3.13 -8.97 -0.58
CA LEU A 131 -3.67 -7.89 -1.41
C LEU A 131 -3.73 -8.30 -2.91
N CYS A 132 -4.63 -9.22 -3.26
CA CYS A 132 -4.90 -9.59 -4.66
C CYS A 132 -6.24 -9.05 -5.18
N THR A 133 -6.31 -7.76 -5.55
CA THR A 133 -7.32 -7.23 -6.52
C THR A 133 -6.87 -5.90 -7.10
N LYS A 134 -6.89 -5.78 -8.43
CA LYS A 134 -6.42 -4.61 -9.21
C LYS A 134 -7.12 -3.30 -8.78
N ALA A 135 -6.42 -2.39 -8.10
CA ALA A 135 -6.99 -1.09 -7.73
C ALA A 135 -7.08 -0.16 -8.94
N ARG A 136 -8.24 0.47 -9.13
CA ARG A 136 -8.45 1.59 -10.05
C ARG A 136 -8.42 2.89 -9.23
N LYS A 137 -7.75 3.94 -9.72
CA LYS A 137 -7.83 5.27 -9.09
C LYS A 137 -9.26 5.77 -9.16
N VAL A 138 -9.80 6.27 -8.05
CA VAL A 138 -11.15 6.83 -8.00
C VAL A 138 -11.04 8.33 -8.23
N ASP A 139 -11.36 8.78 -9.44
CA ASP A 139 -11.51 10.20 -9.73
C ASP A 139 -12.81 10.71 -9.11
N ARG A 140 -12.74 11.22 -7.87
CA ARG A 140 -13.82 12.01 -7.29
C ARG A 140 -13.88 13.37 -7.99
N ARG A 141 -14.74 13.48 -9.01
CA ARG A 141 -15.34 14.79 -9.36
C ARG A 141 -16.07 15.30 -8.13
N SER A 142 -15.81 16.54 -7.75
CA SER A 142 -16.45 17.23 -6.65
C SER A 142 -17.94 17.46 -6.93
N SER A 143 -18.80 16.56 -6.45
CA SER A 143 -20.22 16.85 -6.25
C SER A 143 -20.40 17.58 -4.92
N ALA A 144 -20.10 18.87 -4.93
CA ALA A 144 -20.47 19.78 -3.85
C ALA A 144 -21.95 20.17 -4.02
N THR A 145 -22.83 19.31 -3.49
CA THR A 145 -24.28 19.45 -3.37
C THR A 145 -24.70 18.50 -2.23
N GLU A 146 -25.50 18.85 -1.24
CA GLU A 146 -26.25 20.07 -0.90
C GLU A 146 -26.51 20.07 0.63
N ASP A 147 -27.02 21.20 1.14
CA ASP A 147 -27.69 21.42 2.45
C ASP A 147 -26.94 21.21 3.79
#